data_AF-A0A1S9BZF2-F1
#
_entry.id   AF-A0A1S9BZF2-F1
#
_cell.length_a   1.000
_cell.length_b   1.000
_cell.length_c   1.000
_cell.angle_alpha   90.00
_cell.angle_beta   90.00
_cell.angle_gamma   90.00
#
_symmetry.space_group_name_H-M   'P 1'
#
loop_
_entity.id
_entity.type
_entity.pdbx_description
1 polymer ?
#
loop_
_entity_poly.entity_id
_entity_poly.type
_entity_poly.pdbx_seq_one_letter_code
_entity_poly.pdbx_strand_id
1 'polypeptide(L)'
;MYIGDEMKRRKNMAAFAATAVLLTGISGSAMAEQPRKPGTRVIVNINDPNAPSVNLTGVDSTGRPDGMDDATWNRLLDDVIDYDEINNLVEYRSVIAQQQTAAIDTYAVNMNDIIDSISASISDVESEISELRDKKNETTDASEKANYNALIKMYSSMINANGMDNYGIEVTDDNGNVTGKTTLNVQKSGAEGNLTRIVRNVKKGLHGTKVSVTTGMNSAFLGYQSLRELEKMYQKQVDMYQAKYDAAVRQMAVGSATEIDVRTAEVELQGAKIKLSSNQESLRSIKDNMAIVLGWNMDKATNVSIGEMPLYDGSYIASRDLNKDIEEARLYNVEYGSAQATANPDITGYSEVDIKRNSTKENLNITMASLYNTAIQAGTQYEAAQAGFMVAARQKASAERSLAAGLISYKDYYGAVTQYIASEATANISAINASSAVLNYQAALRGFV
;
A
#
# COMPACT_ATOMS: atom_id res chain seq x y z
N MET A 1 -44.53 -26.30 -8.76
CA MET A 1 -44.21 -25.19 -9.67
C MET A 1 -43.99 -23.94 -8.81
N TYR A 2 -42.73 -23.68 -8.44
CA TYR A 2 -42.15 -22.44 -7.85
C TYR A 2 -40.85 -22.87 -7.12
N ILE A 3 -39.84 -23.24 -7.90
CA ILE A 3 -38.45 -23.41 -7.45
C ILE A 3 -37.61 -22.85 -8.60
N GLY A 4 -37.65 -21.52 -8.77
CA GLY A 4 -37.09 -20.82 -9.92
C GLY A 4 -36.22 -19.62 -9.60
N ASP A 5 -36.29 -19.07 -8.39
CA ASP A 5 -35.65 -17.78 -8.08
C ASP A 5 -34.44 -17.85 -7.13
N GLU A 6 -34.23 -18.94 -6.40
CA GLU A 6 -33.02 -19.08 -5.55
C GLU A 6 -31.78 -19.54 -6.32
N MET A 7 -31.94 -20.09 -7.53
CA MET A 7 -30.81 -20.52 -8.38
C MET A 7 -30.22 -19.39 -9.23
N LYS A 8 -30.87 -18.22 -9.32
CA LYS A 8 -30.32 -17.04 -10.02
C LYS A 8 -29.39 -16.18 -9.16
N ARG A 9 -29.44 -16.29 -7.82
CA ARG A 9 -28.53 -15.55 -6.92
C ARG A 9 -27.18 -16.22 -6.67
N ARG A 10 -26.99 -17.49 -7.06
CA ARG A 10 -25.71 -18.21 -6.88
C ARG A 10 -24.83 -18.29 -8.14
N LYS A 11 -25.22 -17.67 -9.26
CA LYS A 11 -24.45 -17.63 -10.51
C LYS A 11 -23.68 -16.33 -10.78
N ASN A 12 -23.74 -15.34 -9.88
CA ASN A 12 -23.08 -14.04 -10.06
C ASN A 12 -21.78 -13.83 -9.24
N MET A 13 -21.16 -14.90 -8.73
CA MET A 13 -19.91 -14.80 -7.95
C MET A 13 -18.65 -15.32 -8.69
N ALA A 14 -18.73 -15.55 -10.00
CA ALA A 14 -17.62 -16.13 -10.78
C ALA A 14 -17.20 -15.28 -12.00
N ALA A 15 -17.46 -13.97 -12.00
CA ALA A 15 -17.10 -13.09 -13.11
C ALA A 15 -16.63 -11.71 -12.60
N PHE A 16 -15.48 -11.67 -11.93
CA PHE A 16 -14.73 -10.43 -11.68
C PHE A 16 -13.23 -10.76 -11.67
N ALA A 17 -12.68 -10.96 -12.86
CA ALA A 17 -11.22 -11.02 -13.08
C ALA A 17 -10.90 -10.75 -14.56
N ALA A 18 -11.27 -9.55 -15.03
CA ALA A 18 -10.76 -8.95 -16.26
C ALA A 18 -11.33 -7.54 -16.39
N THR A 19 -10.90 -6.61 -15.54
CA THR A 19 -11.11 -5.18 -15.79
C THR A 19 -9.83 -4.64 -16.39
N ALA A 20 -9.79 -4.63 -17.72
CA ALA A 20 -8.79 -3.91 -18.50
C ALA A 20 -8.82 -2.43 -18.11
N VAL A 21 -7.71 -1.93 -17.58
CA VAL A 21 -7.48 -0.50 -17.39
C VAL A 21 -7.29 0.11 -18.77
N LEU A 22 -8.37 0.63 -19.33
CA LEU A 22 -8.37 1.49 -20.51
C LEU A 22 -7.77 2.84 -20.11
N LEU A 23 -6.46 3.01 -20.36
CA LEU A 23 -5.83 4.32 -20.44
C LEU A 23 -6.30 4.99 -21.75
N THR A 24 -7.28 5.89 -21.65
CA THR A 24 -7.62 6.80 -22.75
C THR A 24 -6.73 8.04 -22.70
N GLY A 25 -6.18 8.36 -23.86
CA GLY A 25 -5.11 9.32 -24.08
C GLY A 25 -5.38 10.76 -23.66
N ILE A 26 -4.31 11.42 -23.25
CA ILE A 26 -4.09 12.84 -23.53
C ILE A 26 -2.97 12.89 -24.55
N SER A 27 -3.33 13.30 -25.75
CA SER A 27 -2.46 13.53 -26.90
C SER A 27 -1.35 14.53 -26.58
N GLY A 28 -0.15 14.23 -27.10
CA GLY A 28 1.08 14.93 -26.80
C GLY A 28 1.16 16.38 -27.29
N SER A 29 2.03 17.10 -26.61
CA SER A 29 2.88 18.11 -27.24
C SER A 29 4.32 17.71 -26.90
N ALA A 30 5.09 17.38 -27.94
CA ALA A 30 6.52 17.16 -27.84
C ALA A 30 7.17 18.47 -27.35
N MET A 31 7.69 18.47 -26.13
CA MET A 31 8.63 19.48 -25.67
C MET A 31 9.97 18.78 -25.54
N ALA A 32 10.94 19.30 -26.29
CA ALA A 32 12.28 18.75 -26.44
C ALA A 32 12.91 18.37 -25.09
N GLU A 33 13.51 17.19 -25.09
CA GLU A 33 14.29 16.62 -24.01
C GLU A 33 15.50 17.53 -23.72
N GLN A 34 15.39 18.39 -22.70
CA GLN A 34 16.56 18.98 -22.06
C GLN A 34 17.00 18.06 -20.93
N PRO A 35 18.31 17.76 -20.82
CA PRO A 35 18.82 16.95 -19.72
C PRO A 35 18.59 17.69 -18.41
N ARG A 36 17.58 17.24 -17.64
CA ARG A 36 17.30 17.74 -16.30
C ARG A 36 18.49 17.36 -15.42
N LYS A 37 19.27 18.36 -15.00
CA LYS A 37 20.30 18.16 -13.97
C LYS A 37 19.59 17.72 -12.67
N PRO A 38 20.17 16.79 -11.88
CA PRO A 38 19.62 16.41 -10.59
C PRO A 38 19.53 17.65 -9.72
N GLY A 39 18.31 18.12 -9.45
CA GLY A 39 18.08 19.24 -8.55
C GLY A 39 18.46 18.79 -7.14
N THR A 40 19.44 19.45 -6.55
CA THR A 40 19.80 19.25 -5.14
C THR A 40 18.57 19.51 -4.29
N ARG A 41 18.11 18.48 -3.56
CA ARG A 41 17.00 18.57 -2.62
C ARG A 41 17.41 19.52 -1.49
N VAL A 42 16.88 20.74 -1.46
CA VAL A 42 17.14 21.67 -0.36
C VAL A 42 16.21 21.30 0.80
N ILE A 43 16.81 20.78 1.86
CA ILE A 43 16.15 20.48 3.13
C ILE A 43 15.95 21.82 3.85
N VAL A 44 14.70 22.26 3.98
CA VAL A 44 14.39 23.41 4.83
C VAL A 44 14.27 22.91 6.27
N ASN A 45 15.35 23.05 7.04
CA ASN A 45 15.32 22.90 8.49
C ASN A 45 14.71 24.17 9.10
N ILE A 46 13.54 24.05 9.70
CA ILE A 46 12.98 25.10 10.56
C ILE A 46 13.73 24.99 11.90
N ASN A 47 14.57 25.98 12.21
CA ASN A 47 15.20 26.11 13.52
C ASN A 47 14.14 26.45 14.58
N ASP A 48 13.56 25.43 15.21
CA ASP A 48 13.15 25.48 16.61
C ASP A 48 14.20 24.67 17.40
N PRO A 49 14.91 25.25 18.37
CA PRO A 49 15.97 24.57 19.11
C PRO A 49 15.48 23.35 19.92
N ASN A 50 14.17 23.09 20.02
CA ASN A 50 13.61 21.93 20.71
C ASN A 50 12.51 21.15 19.93
N ALA A 51 12.21 21.47 18.68
CA ALA A 51 11.28 20.66 17.88
C ALA A 51 12.03 19.67 16.98
N PRO A 52 11.61 18.39 16.90
CA PRO A 52 12.12 17.49 15.88
C PRO A 52 11.78 18.06 14.48
N SER A 53 12.83 18.22 13.66
CA SER A 53 12.74 18.76 12.30
C SER A 53 11.77 17.93 11.45
N VAL A 54 10.66 18.53 11.02
CA VAL A 54 9.74 17.94 10.04
C VAL A 54 9.99 18.61 8.71
N ASN A 55 10.46 17.88 7.71
CA ASN A 55 10.60 18.43 6.37
C ASN A 55 9.22 18.50 5.70
N LEU A 56 9.01 19.50 4.85
CA LEU A 56 7.72 19.74 4.18
C LEU A 56 7.37 18.63 3.16
N THR A 57 8.34 17.80 2.80
CA THR A 57 8.22 16.67 1.86
C THR A 57 7.80 15.35 2.53
N GLY A 58 7.98 15.21 3.85
CA GLY A 58 7.78 13.98 4.62
C GLY A 58 8.87 12.92 4.43
N VAL A 59 10.08 13.31 4.02
CA VAL A 59 11.25 12.46 3.76
C VAL A 59 12.55 13.17 4.19
N ASP A 60 13.39 12.47 4.95
CA ASP A 60 14.64 12.93 5.52
C ASP A 60 15.73 13.24 4.46
N SER A 61 16.92 13.62 4.94
CA SER A 61 18.07 13.98 4.10
C SER A 61 18.57 12.89 3.14
N THR A 62 18.21 11.64 3.39
CA THR A 62 18.57 10.47 2.57
C THR A 62 17.45 10.08 1.61
N GLY A 63 16.30 10.77 1.67
CA GLY A 63 15.10 10.46 0.89
C GLY A 63 14.20 9.39 1.52
N ARG A 64 14.51 8.96 2.75
CA ARG A 64 13.72 8.01 3.54
C ARG A 64 12.56 8.74 4.25
N PRO A 65 11.38 8.13 4.44
CA PRO A 65 10.28 8.73 5.20
C PRO A 65 10.66 9.14 6.62
N ASP A 66 10.15 10.29 7.08
CA ASP A 66 10.40 10.78 8.44
C ASP A 66 9.91 9.78 9.50
N GLY A 67 10.81 9.40 10.41
CA GLY A 67 10.52 8.47 11.51
C GLY A 67 10.61 6.98 11.16
N MET A 68 10.96 6.61 9.92
CA MET A 68 11.25 5.22 9.56
C MET A 68 12.69 4.86 9.94
N ASP A 69 12.89 3.71 10.60
CA ASP A 69 14.23 3.24 10.96
C ASP A 69 14.99 2.67 9.75
N ASP A 70 16.32 2.59 9.87
CA ASP A 70 17.21 2.11 8.80
C ASP A 70 16.91 0.65 8.39
N ALA A 71 16.52 -0.22 9.33
CA ALA A 71 16.27 -1.61 9.03
C ALA A 71 14.99 -1.78 8.22
N THR A 72 13.91 -1.10 8.60
CA THR A 72 12.66 -1.07 7.82
C THR A 72 12.90 -0.48 6.43
N TRP A 73 13.66 0.60 6.31
CA TRP A 73 13.95 1.20 5.01
C TRP A 73 14.79 0.29 4.11
N ASN A 74 15.80 -0.40 4.66
CA ASN A 74 16.63 -1.32 3.91
C ASN A 74 15.85 -2.55 3.41
N ARG A 75 14.86 -3.05 4.16
CA ARG A 75 13.95 -4.11 3.70
C ARG A 75 13.20 -3.67 2.44
N LEU A 76 12.66 -2.45 2.40
CA LEU A 76 11.95 -1.92 1.21
C LEU A 76 12.83 -1.77 -0.04
N LEU A 77 14.16 -1.78 0.14
CA LEU A 77 15.14 -1.63 -0.93
C LEU A 77 15.75 -2.95 -1.37
N ASP A 78 15.47 -4.06 -0.69
CA ASP A 78 15.91 -5.38 -1.12
C ASP A 78 15.07 -5.89 -2.31
N ASP A 79 15.38 -7.08 -2.79
CA ASP A 79 14.67 -7.73 -3.92
C ASP A 79 13.70 -8.83 -3.41
N VAL A 80 13.16 -8.66 -2.21
CA VAL A 80 12.14 -9.52 -1.60
C VAL A 80 10.88 -8.69 -1.41
N ILE A 81 9.72 -9.27 -1.69
CA ILE A 81 8.42 -8.68 -1.33
C ILE A 81 7.86 -9.52 -0.19
N ASP A 82 7.88 -9.00 1.03
CA ASP A 82 7.21 -9.58 2.19
C ASP A 82 5.78 -9.05 2.35
N TYR A 83 4.92 -9.81 3.03
CA TYR A 83 3.51 -9.42 3.21
C TYR A 83 3.34 -8.15 4.06
N ASP A 84 4.11 -8.03 5.16
CA ASP A 84 3.98 -6.93 6.12
C ASP A 84 4.44 -5.58 5.57
N GLU A 85 5.26 -5.58 4.52
CA GLU A 85 5.81 -4.36 3.90
C GLU A 85 5.04 -3.88 2.67
N ILE A 86 4.08 -4.65 2.12
CA ILE A 86 3.34 -4.28 0.90
C ILE A 86 2.78 -2.86 1.02
N ASN A 87 2.24 -2.49 2.18
CA ASN A 87 1.72 -1.15 2.39
C ASN A 87 2.80 -0.07 2.28
N ASN A 88 3.98 -0.31 2.85
CA ASN A 88 5.11 0.60 2.78
C ASN A 88 5.69 0.68 1.36
N LEU A 89 5.76 -0.46 0.66
CA LEU A 89 6.16 -0.50 -0.75
C LEU A 89 5.19 0.32 -1.61
N VAL A 90 3.88 0.23 -1.36
CA VAL A 90 2.88 1.08 -2.04
C VAL A 90 3.04 2.54 -1.68
N GLU A 91 3.29 2.87 -0.41
CA GLU A 91 3.36 4.25 0.04
C GLU A 91 4.59 4.99 -0.49
N TYR A 92 5.73 4.29 -0.56
CA TYR A 92 7.04 4.92 -0.75
C TYR A 92 7.80 4.51 -2.01
N ARG A 93 7.53 3.35 -2.60
CA ARG A 93 8.34 2.80 -3.70
C ARG A 93 7.59 2.64 -5.02
N SER A 94 6.32 2.27 -4.94
CA SER A 94 5.46 1.93 -6.06
C SER A 94 5.40 2.99 -7.15
N VAL A 95 4.93 2.60 -8.33
CA VAL A 95 4.69 3.53 -9.43
C VAL A 95 3.78 4.68 -9.00
N ILE A 96 2.76 4.40 -8.15
CA ILE A 96 1.88 5.45 -7.63
C ILE A 96 2.58 6.35 -6.60
N ALA A 97 3.51 5.82 -5.80
CA ALA A 97 4.35 6.64 -4.92
C ALA A 97 5.28 7.57 -5.72
N GLN A 98 5.86 7.07 -6.81
CA GLN A 98 6.68 7.87 -7.72
C GLN A 98 5.85 8.97 -8.40
N GLN A 99 4.63 8.68 -8.83
CA GLN A 99 3.70 9.68 -9.37
C GLN A 99 3.32 10.73 -8.33
N GLN A 100 3.03 10.33 -7.09
CA GLN A 100 2.77 11.26 -5.99
C GLN A 100 3.96 12.20 -5.78
N THR A 101 5.17 11.64 -5.74
CA THR A 101 6.42 12.39 -5.51
C THR A 101 6.64 13.39 -6.65
N ALA A 102 6.54 12.96 -7.91
CA ALA A 102 6.71 13.84 -9.07
C ALA A 102 5.67 14.98 -9.11
N ALA A 103 4.41 14.70 -8.72
CA ALA A 103 3.38 15.72 -8.62
C ALA A 103 3.71 16.75 -7.52
N ILE A 104 4.11 16.28 -6.33
CA ILE A 104 4.54 17.15 -5.22
C ILE A 104 5.74 18.00 -5.64
N ASP A 105 6.76 17.40 -6.25
CA ASP A 105 7.98 18.09 -6.68
C ASP A 105 7.66 19.22 -7.66
N THR A 106 6.76 18.98 -8.62
CA THR A 106 6.33 19.99 -9.59
C THR A 106 5.71 21.22 -8.92
N TYR A 107 4.90 21.03 -7.87
CA TYR A 107 4.31 22.14 -7.13
C TYR A 107 5.27 22.77 -6.13
N ALA A 108 6.16 21.97 -5.53
CA ALA A 108 7.11 22.41 -4.53
C ALA A 108 8.18 23.33 -5.14
N VAL A 109 8.71 23.02 -6.32
CA VAL A 109 9.71 23.86 -7.00
C VAL A 109 9.20 25.30 -7.18
N ASN A 110 8.01 25.46 -7.77
CA ASN A 110 7.46 26.81 -8.03
C ASN A 110 7.19 27.61 -6.75
N MET A 111 6.78 26.94 -5.66
CA MET A 111 6.47 27.64 -4.41
C MET A 111 7.73 27.91 -3.58
N ASN A 112 8.73 27.03 -3.65
CA ASN A 112 10.03 27.25 -3.03
C ASN A 112 10.73 28.46 -3.66
N ASP A 113 10.66 28.64 -4.98
CA ASP A 113 11.21 29.84 -5.64
C ASP A 113 10.56 31.14 -5.10
N ILE A 114 9.26 31.11 -4.81
CA ILE A 114 8.53 32.23 -4.20
C ILE A 114 8.99 32.45 -2.75
N ILE A 115 9.09 31.39 -1.96
CA ILE A 115 9.53 31.46 -0.55
C ILE A 115 10.98 31.95 -0.44
N ASP A 116 11.85 31.51 -1.33
CA ASP A 116 13.26 31.91 -1.40
C ASP A 116 13.39 33.38 -1.82
N SER A 117 12.60 33.83 -2.80
CA SER A 117 12.53 35.23 -3.20
C SER A 117 12.05 36.15 -2.07
N ILE A 118 11.02 35.74 -1.33
CA ILE A 118 10.54 36.50 -0.15
C ILE A 118 11.59 36.48 0.96
N SER A 119 12.27 35.35 1.18
CA SER A 119 13.32 35.23 2.19
C SER A 119 14.53 36.10 1.86
N ALA A 120 14.93 36.18 0.59
CA ALA A 120 15.96 37.11 0.12
C ALA A 120 15.52 38.57 0.36
N SER A 121 14.27 38.91 0.04
CA SER A 121 13.71 40.25 0.30
C SER A 121 13.73 40.61 1.79
N ILE A 122 13.44 39.65 2.67
CA ILE A 122 13.54 39.84 4.13
C ILE A 122 15.00 40.12 4.52
N SER A 123 15.93 39.29 4.05
CA SER A 123 17.37 39.45 4.33
C SER A 123 17.90 40.81 3.87
N ASP A 124 17.48 41.30 2.70
CA ASP A 124 17.87 42.60 2.18
C ASP A 124 17.36 43.74 3.07
N VAL A 125 16.09 43.66 3.50
CA VAL A 125 15.49 44.65 4.42
C VAL A 125 16.15 44.60 5.80
N GLU A 126 16.52 43.42 6.30
CA GLU A 126 17.27 43.27 7.55
C GLU A 126 18.67 43.89 7.47
N SER A 127 19.35 43.75 6.33
CA SER A 127 20.63 44.40 6.07
C SER A 127 20.51 45.92 6.10
N GLU A 128 19.52 46.49 5.41
CA GLU A 128 19.26 47.94 5.42
C GLU A 128 18.94 48.46 6.84
N ILE A 129 18.15 47.71 7.62
CA ILE A 129 17.88 48.04 9.03
C ILE A 129 19.18 48.06 9.84
N SER A 130 20.09 47.12 9.60
CA SER A 130 21.38 47.08 10.28
C SER A 130 22.23 48.31 9.95
N GLU A 131 22.34 48.67 8.67
CA GLU A 131 23.08 49.87 8.24
C GLU A 131 22.51 51.16 8.83
N LEU A 132 21.17 51.27 8.88
CA LEU A 132 20.51 52.43 9.50
C LEU A 132 20.75 52.49 11.02
N ARG A 133 20.85 51.33 11.70
CA ARG A 133 21.22 51.29 13.13
C ARG A 133 22.64 51.78 13.35
N ASP A 134 23.57 51.39 12.48
CA ASP A 134 24.98 51.82 12.57
C ASP A 134 25.09 53.34 12.35
N LYS A 135 24.49 53.87 11.27
CA LYS A 135 24.44 55.33 10.99
C LYS A 135 23.82 56.12 12.15
N LYS A 136 22.73 55.60 12.75
CA LYS A 136 22.10 56.20 13.94
C LYS A 136 23.04 56.24 15.15
N ASN A 137 23.86 55.20 15.34
CA ASN A 137 24.79 55.12 16.46
C ASN A 137 26.01 56.03 16.27
N GLU A 138 26.37 56.33 15.02
CA GLU A 138 27.49 57.22 14.65
C GLU A 138 27.16 58.71 14.78
N THR A 139 25.91 59.12 14.53
CA THR A 139 25.52 60.54 14.67
C THR A 139 25.25 60.93 16.13
N THR A 140 25.46 62.21 16.48
CA THR A 140 25.04 62.81 17.75
C THR A 140 23.84 63.74 17.60
N ASP A 141 23.42 64.05 16.36
CA ASP A 141 22.31 64.96 16.09
C ASP A 141 20.96 64.32 16.43
N ALA A 142 20.14 65.04 17.23
CA ALA A 142 18.86 64.52 17.71
C ALA A 142 17.82 64.39 16.59
N SER A 143 17.86 65.26 15.57
CA SER A 143 16.96 65.23 14.42
C SER A 143 17.32 64.09 13.47
N GLU A 144 18.61 63.87 13.19
CA GLU A 144 19.07 62.73 12.40
C GLU A 144 18.75 61.40 13.07
N LYS A 145 18.95 61.28 14.38
CA LYS A 145 18.54 60.08 15.14
C LYS A 145 17.04 59.82 15.04
N ALA A 146 16.21 60.86 15.09
CA ALA A 146 14.77 60.73 14.94
C ALA A 146 14.40 60.23 13.53
N ASN A 147 15.07 60.74 12.49
CA ASN A 147 14.86 60.30 11.10
C ASN A 147 15.27 58.83 10.89
N TYR A 148 16.45 58.41 11.37
CA TYR A 148 16.87 57.01 11.28
C TYR A 148 15.94 56.08 12.05
N ASN A 149 15.47 56.47 13.24
CA ASN A 149 14.48 55.68 13.99
C ASN A 149 13.15 55.52 13.22
N ALA A 150 12.70 56.55 12.50
CA ALA A 150 11.51 56.47 11.66
C ALA A 150 11.70 55.49 10.48
N LEU A 151 12.84 55.56 9.78
CA LEU A 151 13.18 54.63 8.70
C LEU A 151 13.31 53.18 9.20
N ILE A 152 14.00 52.95 10.32
CA ILE A 152 14.11 51.62 10.94
C ILE A 152 12.73 51.05 11.27
N LYS A 153 11.82 51.86 11.83
CA LYS A 153 10.43 51.44 12.10
C LYS A 153 9.69 51.08 10.82
N MET A 154 9.81 51.88 9.77
CA MET A 154 9.18 51.63 8.47
C MET A 154 9.66 50.29 7.88
N TYR A 155 10.97 50.09 7.73
CA TYR A 155 11.52 48.84 7.20
C TYR A 155 11.21 47.63 8.10
N SER A 156 11.30 47.79 9.43
CA SER A 156 10.93 46.72 10.37
C SER A 156 9.46 46.31 10.20
N SER A 157 8.56 47.26 9.94
CA SER A 157 7.13 46.99 9.72
C SER A 157 6.82 46.31 8.39
N MET A 158 7.70 46.42 7.39
CA MET A 158 7.60 45.65 6.14
C MET A 158 7.90 44.16 6.37
N ILE A 159 8.81 43.84 7.31
CA ILE A 159 9.11 42.45 7.71
C ILE A 159 8.04 41.92 8.67
N ASN A 160 7.79 42.64 9.77
CA ASN A 160 6.92 42.25 10.88
C ASN A 160 6.06 43.42 11.36
N ALA A 161 4.74 43.25 11.41
CA ALA A 161 3.83 44.27 11.94
C ALA A 161 3.90 44.28 13.48
N ASN A 162 4.43 45.35 14.07
CA ASN A 162 4.39 45.59 15.51
C ASN A 162 3.64 46.89 15.82
N GLY A 163 2.44 46.79 16.38
CA GLY A 163 1.63 47.93 16.84
C GLY A 163 0.60 48.47 15.83
N MET A 164 -0.19 49.44 16.28
CA MET A 164 -1.37 50.00 15.59
C MET A 164 -1.02 50.98 14.44
N ASP A 165 0.20 51.53 14.44
CA ASP A 165 0.72 52.51 13.45
C ASP A 165 1.49 51.80 12.32
N ASN A 166 0.79 50.96 11.55
CA ASN A 166 1.41 49.96 10.67
C ASN A 166 1.78 50.51 9.27
N TYR A 167 3.08 50.54 8.93
CA TYR A 167 3.62 50.84 7.58
C TYR A 167 3.90 49.55 6.77
N GLY A 168 3.03 48.53 6.91
CA GLY A 168 3.11 47.30 6.10
C GLY A 168 2.95 47.55 4.60
N ILE A 169 3.22 46.51 3.80
CA ILE A 169 3.08 46.51 2.33
C ILE A 169 1.60 46.64 1.98
N GLU A 170 1.24 47.62 1.16
CA GLU A 170 -0.13 47.80 0.69
C GLU A 170 -0.53 46.68 -0.29
N VAL A 171 -1.68 46.07 -0.04
CA VAL A 171 -2.30 45.09 -0.94
C VAL A 171 -3.30 45.85 -1.80
N THR A 172 -3.23 45.67 -3.11
CA THR A 172 -4.00 46.45 -4.08
C THR A 172 -4.90 45.53 -4.89
N ASP A 173 -6.11 45.96 -5.24
CA ASP A 173 -6.95 45.27 -6.23
C ASP A 173 -6.44 45.49 -7.68
N ASP A 174 -7.07 44.82 -8.65
CA ASP A 174 -6.76 44.94 -10.08
C ASP A 174 -6.91 46.38 -10.62
N ASN A 175 -7.59 47.25 -9.88
CA ASN A 175 -7.85 48.65 -10.23
C ASN A 175 -6.91 49.63 -9.50
N GLY A 176 -5.94 49.14 -8.72
CA GLY A 176 -4.99 49.99 -8.01
C GLY A 176 -5.51 50.57 -6.68
N ASN A 177 -6.66 50.11 -6.16
CA ASN A 177 -7.14 50.51 -4.84
C ASN A 177 -6.55 49.66 -3.72
N VAL A 178 -6.10 50.29 -2.64
CA VAL A 178 -5.57 49.59 -1.46
C VAL A 178 -6.72 48.87 -0.74
N THR A 179 -6.65 47.54 -0.70
CA THR A 179 -7.64 46.65 -0.06
C THR A 179 -7.18 46.13 1.30
N GLY A 180 -5.90 46.30 1.64
CA GLY A 180 -5.36 45.90 2.93
C GLY A 180 -3.88 46.20 3.06
N LYS A 181 -3.28 45.76 4.18
CA LYS A 181 -1.83 45.79 4.40
C LYS A 181 -1.34 44.40 4.80
N THR A 182 -0.15 44.03 4.37
CA THR A 182 0.52 42.76 4.67
C THR A 182 1.99 42.98 5.02
N THR A 183 2.71 41.94 5.40
CA THR A 183 4.16 41.98 5.63
C THR A 183 4.84 40.82 4.90
N LEU A 184 6.16 40.91 4.72
CA LEU A 184 6.93 39.85 4.07
C LEU A 184 6.79 38.51 4.80
N ASN A 185 6.79 38.50 6.15
CA ASN A 185 6.57 37.27 6.92
C ASN A 185 5.16 36.70 6.79
N VAL A 186 4.13 37.55 6.65
CA VAL A 186 2.77 37.09 6.37
C VAL A 186 2.68 36.49 4.97
N GLN A 187 3.29 37.12 3.97
CA GLN A 187 3.34 36.58 2.59
C GLN A 187 4.09 35.25 2.53
N LYS A 188 5.26 35.15 3.18
CA LYS A 188 6.04 33.91 3.31
C LYS A 188 5.21 32.80 3.97
N SER A 189 4.61 33.09 5.12
CA SER A 189 3.76 32.13 5.84
C SER A 189 2.56 31.70 4.99
N GLY A 190 1.98 32.62 4.20
CA GLY A 190 0.91 32.31 3.26
C GLY A 190 1.35 31.38 2.12
N ALA A 191 2.54 31.59 1.56
CA ALA A 191 3.13 30.71 0.55
C ALA A 191 3.42 29.31 1.11
N GLU A 192 4.01 29.21 2.30
CA GLU A 192 4.26 27.95 3.01
C GLU A 192 2.94 27.20 3.33
N GLY A 193 1.92 27.92 3.77
CA GLY A 193 0.58 27.37 4.02
C GLY A 193 -0.09 26.86 2.73
N ASN A 194 0.10 27.57 1.61
CA ASN A 194 -0.40 27.15 0.30
C ASN A 194 0.31 25.88 -0.19
N LEU A 195 1.64 25.80 -0.08
CA LEU A 195 2.40 24.59 -0.39
C LEU A 195 1.89 23.40 0.42
N THR A 196 1.76 23.57 1.74
CA THR A 196 1.25 22.55 2.65
C THR A 196 -0.14 22.05 2.23
N ARG A 197 -1.03 22.96 1.85
CA ARG A 197 -2.39 22.62 1.37
C ARG A 197 -2.36 21.87 0.05
N ILE A 198 -1.52 22.27 -0.91
CA ILE A 198 -1.38 21.58 -2.20
C ILE A 198 -0.85 20.17 -1.99
N VAL A 199 0.24 20.00 -1.24
CA VAL A 199 0.83 18.68 -0.92
C VAL A 199 -0.21 17.78 -0.27
N ARG A 200 -0.96 18.29 0.71
CA ARG A 200 -2.05 17.56 1.36
C ARG A 200 -3.14 17.14 0.37
N ASN A 201 -3.51 18.01 -0.56
CA ASN A 201 -4.52 17.70 -1.57
C ASN A 201 -4.05 16.64 -2.57
N VAL A 202 -2.78 16.67 -2.99
CA VAL A 202 -2.20 15.62 -3.84
C VAL A 202 -2.21 14.27 -3.11
N LYS A 203 -1.72 14.23 -1.86
CA LYS A 203 -1.73 13.01 -1.04
C LYS A 203 -3.15 12.46 -0.85
N LYS A 204 -4.13 13.33 -0.54
CA LYS A 204 -5.54 12.94 -0.42
C LYS A 204 -6.12 12.42 -1.74
N GLY A 205 -5.79 13.06 -2.86
CA GLY A 205 -6.27 12.68 -4.19
C GLY A 205 -5.79 11.28 -4.61
N LEU A 206 -4.59 10.88 -4.19
CA LEU A 206 -4.02 9.56 -4.53
C LEU A 206 -4.24 8.49 -3.46
N HIS A 207 -4.72 8.86 -2.27
CA HIS A 207 -4.92 7.92 -1.16
C HIS A 207 -5.83 6.75 -1.54
N GLY A 208 -6.99 7.00 -2.17
CA GLY A 208 -7.90 5.93 -2.60
C GLY A 208 -7.27 4.98 -3.61
N THR A 209 -6.44 5.50 -4.53
CA THR A 209 -5.66 4.69 -5.48
C THR A 209 -4.63 3.83 -4.75
N LYS A 210 -3.90 4.40 -3.78
CA LYS A 210 -2.92 3.65 -2.97
C LYS A 210 -3.58 2.52 -2.18
N VAL A 211 -4.70 2.79 -1.51
CA VAL A 211 -5.47 1.75 -0.80
C VAL A 211 -5.90 0.62 -1.76
N SER A 212 -6.36 0.98 -2.97
CA SER A 212 -6.74 0.00 -4.00
C SER A 212 -5.53 -0.83 -4.48
N VAL A 213 -4.38 -0.18 -4.68
CA VAL A 213 -3.13 -0.88 -5.05
C VAL A 213 -2.69 -1.80 -3.92
N THR A 214 -2.67 -1.35 -2.66
CA THR A 214 -2.33 -2.19 -1.49
C THR A 214 -3.25 -3.42 -1.43
N THR A 215 -4.56 -3.23 -1.58
CA THR A 215 -5.54 -4.33 -1.56
C THR A 215 -5.31 -5.31 -2.72
N GLY A 216 -5.04 -4.79 -3.92
CA GLY A 216 -4.72 -5.60 -5.09
C GLY A 216 -3.41 -6.38 -4.94
N MET A 217 -2.38 -5.76 -4.38
CA MET A 217 -1.07 -6.38 -4.14
C MET A 217 -1.14 -7.42 -3.03
N ASN A 218 -1.90 -7.18 -1.96
CA ASN A 218 -2.19 -8.20 -0.95
C ASN A 218 -2.87 -9.40 -1.60
N SER A 219 -3.90 -9.18 -2.42
CA SER A 219 -4.60 -10.26 -3.14
C SER A 219 -3.68 -11.03 -4.10
N ALA A 220 -2.80 -10.30 -4.81
CA ALA A 220 -1.81 -10.89 -5.70
C ALA A 220 -0.79 -11.74 -4.93
N PHE A 221 -0.32 -11.27 -3.77
CA PHE A 221 0.56 -12.04 -2.88
C PHE A 221 -0.10 -13.35 -2.44
N LEU A 222 -1.35 -13.30 -1.98
CA LEU A 222 -2.10 -14.51 -1.59
C LEU A 222 -2.28 -15.49 -2.75
N GLY A 223 -2.60 -14.95 -3.93
CA GLY A 223 -2.70 -15.73 -5.16
C GLY A 223 -1.39 -16.42 -5.50
N TYR A 224 -0.27 -15.70 -5.42
CA TYR A 224 1.06 -16.26 -5.64
C TYR A 224 1.38 -17.40 -4.66
N GLN A 225 1.13 -17.20 -3.36
CA GLN A 225 1.38 -18.25 -2.36
C GLN A 225 0.52 -19.50 -2.62
N SER A 226 -0.74 -19.30 -3.00
CA SER A 226 -1.63 -20.42 -3.35
C SER A 226 -1.14 -21.16 -4.60
N LEU A 227 -0.71 -20.43 -5.64
CA LEU A 227 -0.15 -21.03 -6.85
C LEU A 227 1.16 -21.80 -6.56
N ARG A 228 1.96 -21.35 -5.59
CA ARG A 228 3.20 -22.02 -5.19
C ARG A 228 2.90 -23.37 -4.54
N GLU A 229 1.83 -23.46 -3.74
CA GLU A 229 1.36 -24.75 -3.21
C GLU A 229 0.74 -25.63 -4.30
N LEU A 230 0.04 -25.04 -5.26
CA LEU A 230 -0.47 -25.77 -6.43
C LEU A 230 0.65 -26.29 -7.34
N GLU A 231 1.77 -25.58 -7.47
CA GLU A 231 2.94 -26.05 -8.22
C GLU A 231 3.47 -27.36 -7.63
N LYS A 232 3.67 -27.40 -6.30
CA LYS A 232 4.09 -28.61 -5.58
C LYS A 232 3.09 -29.76 -5.80
N MET A 233 1.80 -29.46 -5.77
CA MET A 233 0.74 -30.42 -6.03
C MET A 233 0.81 -30.95 -7.47
N TYR A 234 0.95 -30.08 -8.47
CA TYR A 234 1.04 -30.49 -9.88
C TYR A 234 2.32 -31.29 -10.16
N GLN A 235 3.44 -30.96 -9.51
CA GLN A 235 4.67 -31.75 -9.61
C GLN A 235 4.43 -33.18 -9.10
N LYS A 236 3.82 -33.34 -7.91
CA LYS A 236 3.45 -34.66 -7.37
C LYS A 236 2.49 -35.43 -8.29
N GLN A 237 1.56 -34.72 -8.96
CA GLN A 237 0.68 -35.34 -9.95
C GLN A 237 1.47 -35.82 -11.18
N VAL A 238 2.40 -35.01 -11.70
CA VAL A 238 3.27 -35.41 -12.82
C VAL A 238 4.06 -36.66 -12.46
N ASP A 239 4.67 -36.71 -11.27
CA ASP A 239 5.45 -37.87 -10.80
C ASP A 239 4.56 -39.12 -10.71
N MET A 240 3.35 -38.98 -10.17
CA MET A 240 2.36 -40.07 -10.10
C MET A 240 1.95 -40.56 -11.49
N TYR A 241 1.62 -39.66 -12.42
CA TYR A 241 1.20 -40.04 -13.77
C TYR A 241 2.36 -40.61 -14.58
N GLN A 242 3.60 -40.17 -14.34
CA GLN A 242 4.78 -40.78 -14.94
C GLN A 242 4.92 -42.24 -14.47
N ALA A 243 4.76 -42.50 -13.17
CA ALA A 243 4.78 -43.86 -12.65
C ALA A 243 3.65 -44.73 -13.23
N LYS A 244 2.45 -44.16 -13.46
CA LYS A 244 1.33 -44.85 -14.14
C LYS A 244 1.67 -45.19 -15.59
N TYR A 245 2.24 -44.24 -16.33
CA TYR A 245 2.66 -44.45 -17.72
C TYR A 245 3.73 -45.54 -17.82
N ASP A 246 4.78 -45.47 -17.00
CA ASP A 246 5.86 -46.47 -16.99
C ASP A 246 5.32 -47.86 -16.63
N ALA A 247 4.36 -47.94 -15.71
CA ALA A 247 3.69 -49.19 -15.37
C ALA A 247 2.86 -49.74 -16.54
N ALA A 248 2.10 -48.90 -17.25
CA ALA A 248 1.32 -49.31 -18.40
C ALA A 248 2.21 -49.84 -19.54
N VAL A 249 3.33 -49.17 -19.81
CA VAL A 249 4.32 -49.62 -20.81
C VAL A 249 4.90 -50.99 -20.44
N ARG A 250 5.27 -51.19 -19.17
CA ARG A 250 5.75 -52.50 -18.69
C ARG A 250 4.67 -53.58 -18.80
N GLN A 251 3.41 -53.26 -18.48
CA GLN A 251 2.29 -54.20 -18.59
C GLN A 251 1.99 -54.57 -20.04
N MET A 252 2.11 -53.62 -20.98
CA MET A 252 1.97 -53.88 -22.41
C MET A 252 3.06 -54.82 -22.91
N ALA A 253 4.31 -54.65 -22.45
CA ALA A 253 5.43 -55.51 -22.83
C ALA A 253 5.25 -56.98 -22.41
N VAL A 254 4.53 -57.23 -21.31
CA VAL A 254 4.18 -58.59 -20.83
C VAL A 254 2.79 -59.05 -21.30
N GLY A 255 2.16 -58.34 -22.24
CA GLY A 255 0.86 -58.68 -22.82
C GLY A 255 -0.34 -58.51 -21.87
N SER A 256 -0.16 -57.82 -20.73
CA SER A 256 -1.18 -57.61 -19.69
C SER A 256 -1.88 -56.24 -19.78
N ALA A 257 -1.47 -55.37 -20.70
CA ALA A 257 -2.15 -54.11 -21.03
C ALA A 257 -2.20 -53.89 -22.54
N THR A 258 -3.14 -53.05 -22.99
CA THR A 258 -3.34 -52.72 -24.40
C THR A 258 -2.61 -51.43 -24.78
N GLU A 259 -2.44 -51.19 -26.09
CA GLU A 259 -1.93 -49.91 -26.59
C GLU A 259 -2.83 -48.72 -26.16
N ILE A 260 -4.14 -48.95 -26.05
CA ILE A 260 -5.10 -47.95 -25.58
C ILE A 260 -4.81 -47.55 -24.13
N ASP A 261 -4.43 -48.50 -23.28
CA ASP A 261 -4.10 -48.22 -21.87
C ASP A 261 -2.84 -47.34 -21.76
N VAL A 262 -1.82 -47.64 -22.58
CA VAL A 262 -0.59 -46.84 -22.65
C VAL A 262 -0.88 -45.42 -23.15
N ARG A 263 -1.65 -45.28 -24.24
CA ARG A 263 -2.04 -43.96 -24.77
C ARG A 263 -2.88 -43.16 -23.77
N THR A 264 -3.76 -43.83 -23.02
CA THR A 264 -4.56 -43.17 -21.98
C THR A 264 -3.66 -42.61 -20.87
N ALA A 265 -2.70 -43.40 -20.38
CA ALA A 265 -1.75 -42.95 -19.37
C ALA A 265 -0.84 -41.82 -19.88
N GLU A 266 -0.47 -41.84 -21.15
CA GLU A 266 0.31 -40.77 -21.79
C GLU A 266 -0.47 -39.44 -21.82
N VAL A 267 -1.75 -39.48 -22.23
CA VAL A 267 -2.61 -38.29 -22.26
C VAL A 267 -2.79 -37.70 -20.86
N GLU A 268 -2.98 -38.54 -19.83
CA GLU A 268 -3.06 -38.09 -18.44
C GLU A 268 -1.76 -37.39 -17.98
N LEU A 269 -0.60 -37.98 -18.30
CA LEU A 269 0.71 -37.40 -18.00
C LEU A 269 0.93 -36.06 -18.70
N GLN A 270 0.61 -35.98 -20.00
CA GLN A 270 0.69 -34.72 -20.75
C GLN A 270 -0.24 -33.66 -20.17
N GLY A 271 -1.47 -34.03 -19.81
CA GLY A 271 -2.42 -33.14 -19.15
C GLY A 271 -1.90 -32.61 -17.81
N ALA A 272 -1.23 -33.43 -17.01
CA ALA A 272 -0.60 -32.98 -15.77
C ALA A 272 0.58 -32.03 -16.00
N LYS A 273 1.43 -32.30 -16.99
CA LYS A 273 2.55 -31.42 -17.37
C LYS A 273 2.07 -30.05 -17.86
N ILE A 274 0.99 -30.00 -18.63
CA ILE A 274 0.37 -28.73 -19.08
C ILE A 274 -0.11 -27.91 -17.89
N LYS A 275 -0.78 -28.54 -16.91
CA LYS A 275 -1.22 -27.84 -15.68
C LYS A 275 -0.06 -27.28 -14.89
N LEU A 276 1.03 -28.05 -14.75
CA LEU A 276 2.26 -27.57 -14.09
C LEU A 276 2.84 -26.35 -14.82
N SER A 277 3.03 -26.43 -16.13
CA SER A 277 3.57 -25.33 -16.94
C SER A 277 2.69 -24.07 -16.86
N SER A 278 1.38 -24.22 -16.99
CA SER A 278 0.43 -23.10 -16.89
C SER A 278 0.43 -22.45 -15.50
N ASN A 279 0.59 -23.25 -14.44
CA ASN A 279 0.72 -22.74 -13.09
C ASN A 279 2.05 -21.98 -12.89
N GLN A 280 3.14 -22.47 -13.47
CA GLN A 280 4.46 -21.80 -13.44
C GLN A 280 4.45 -20.47 -14.18
N GLU A 281 3.79 -20.41 -15.34
CA GLU A 281 3.57 -19.15 -16.07
C GLU A 281 2.73 -18.17 -15.23
N SER A 282 1.70 -18.66 -14.53
CA SER A 282 0.87 -17.83 -13.64
C SER A 282 1.69 -17.29 -12.46
N LEU A 283 2.54 -18.12 -11.84
CA LEU A 283 3.46 -17.70 -10.78
C LEU A 283 4.37 -16.58 -11.25
N ARG A 284 5.03 -16.79 -12.39
CA ARG A 284 5.92 -15.78 -12.99
C ARG A 284 5.17 -14.49 -13.30
N SER A 285 3.99 -14.59 -13.95
CA SER A 285 3.20 -13.42 -14.33
C SER A 285 2.77 -12.60 -13.11
N ILE A 286 2.27 -13.22 -12.05
CA ILE A 286 1.88 -12.50 -10.83
C ILE A 286 3.10 -11.85 -10.18
N LYS A 287 4.21 -12.58 -10.06
CA LYS A 287 5.47 -12.04 -9.50
C LYS A 287 5.97 -10.82 -10.27
N ASP A 288 6.08 -10.94 -11.59
CA ASP A 288 6.59 -9.87 -12.46
C ASP A 288 5.66 -8.65 -12.40
N ASN A 289 4.34 -8.85 -12.41
CA ASN A 289 3.37 -7.77 -12.27
C ASN A 289 3.44 -7.08 -10.90
N MET A 290 3.57 -7.83 -9.81
CA MET A 290 3.73 -7.27 -8.46
C MET A 290 4.99 -6.41 -8.39
N ALA A 291 6.12 -6.93 -8.87
CA ALA A 291 7.37 -6.19 -8.89
C ALA A 291 7.24 -4.89 -9.70
N ILE A 292 6.63 -4.92 -10.88
CA ILE A 292 6.43 -3.72 -11.71
C ILE A 292 5.54 -2.69 -10.99
N VAL A 293 4.38 -3.11 -10.46
CA VAL A 293 3.44 -2.20 -9.79
C VAL A 293 4.06 -1.58 -8.54
N LEU A 294 4.82 -2.37 -7.78
CA LEU A 294 5.55 -1.93 -6.58
C LEU A 294 6.85 -1.18 -6.92
N GLY A 295 7.12 -0.90 -8.19
CA GLY A 295 8.10 0.09 -8.65
C GLY A 295 9.45 -0.47 -9.07
N TRP A 296 9.60 -1.80 -9.18
CA TRP A 296 10.83 -2.38 -9.76
C TRP A 296 10.83 -2.16 -11.27
N ASN A 297 11.99 -1.78 -11.80
CA ASN A 297 12.19 -1.70 -13.25
C ASN A 297 12.02 -3.08 -13.89
N MET A 298 11.58 -3.12 -15.15
CA MET A 298 11.33 -4.38 -15.88
C MET A 298 12.57 -5.31 -15.88
N ASP A 299 13.77 -4.75 -15.97
CA ASP A 299 15.03 -5.51 -15.98
C ASP A 299 15.37 -6.13 -14.61
N LYS A 300 14.85 -5.57 -13.53
CA LYS A 300 15.09 -6.00 -12.15
C LYS A 300 13.95 -6.85 -11.59
N ALA A 301 12.74 -6.69 -12.11
CA ALA A 301 11.54 -7.44 -11.71
C ALA A 301 11.75 -8.96 -11.74
N THR A 302 12.57 -9.46 -12.67
CA THR A 302 12.89 -10.88 -12.79
C THR A 302 13.67 -11.45 -11.60
N ASN A 303 14.49 -10.63 -10.93
CA ASN A 303 15.28 -11.02 -9.76
C ASN A 303 14.51 -10.90 -8.45
N VAL A 304 13.35 -10.24 -8.48
CA VAL A 304 12.50 -10.11 -7.30
C VAL A 304 11.96 -11.47 -6.90
N SER A 305 11.96 -11.71 -5.61
CA SER A 305 11.40 -12.89 -4.96
C SER A 305 10.22 -12.49 -4.07
N ILE A 306 9.25 -13.39 -3.93
CA ILE A 306 8.13 -13.19 -3.01
C ILE A 306 8.45 -13.96 -1.74
N GLY A 307 8.40 -13.26 -0.61
CA GLY A 307 8.62 -13.80 0.72
C GLY A 307 7.63 -14.90 1.09
N GLU A 308 7.88 -15.56 2.22
CA GLU A 308 6.95 -16.56 2.74
C GLU A 308 5.83 -15.92 3.56
N MET A 309 4.64 -16.53 3.53
CA MET A 309 3.56 -16.12 4.39
C MET A 309 3.92 -16.51 5.83
N PRO A 310 3.75 -15.62 6.82
CA PRO A 310 3.86 -16.00 8.23
C PRO A 310 2.96 -17.20 8.53
N LEU A 311 3.45 -18.13 9.36
CA LEU A 311 2.65 -19.30 9.74
C LEU A 311 1.40 -18.86 10.49
N TYR A 312 0.28 -19.54 10.22
CA TYR A 312 -0.97 -19.28 10.92
C TYR A 312 -0.83 -19.59 12.41
N ASP A 313 -1.13 -18.59 13.25
CA ASP A 313 -1.23 -18.73 14.69
C ASP A 313 -2.70 -18.62 15.12
N GLY A 314 -3.31 -19.77 15.43
CA GLY A 314 -4.69 -19.84 15.90
C GLY A 314 -4.92 -19.23 17.28
N SER A 315 -3.86 -19.02 18.08
CA SER A 315 -3.99 -18.42 19.41
C SER A 315 -4.21 -16.90 19.35
N TYR A 316 -3.75 -16.25 18.28
CA TYR A 316 -3.85 -14.80 18.12
C TYR A 316 -5.31 -14.34 18.20
N ILE A 317 -6.19 -14.85 17.33
CA ILE A 317 -7.61 -14.45 17.32
C ILE A 317 -8.37 -14.98 18.53
N ALA A 318 -8.03 -16.18 19.02
CA ALA A 318 -8.70 -16.78 20.17
C ALA A 318 -8.51 -15.99 21.47
N SER A 319 -7.40 -15.24 21.59
CA SER A 319 -7.08 -14.43 22.78
C SER A 319 -7.63 -12.99 22.73
N ARG A 320 -8.20 -12.57 21.60
CA ARG A 320 -8.61 -11.19 21.33
C ARG A 320 -10.00 -10.87 21.88
N ASP A 321 -10.21 -9.60 22.20
CA ASP A 321 -11.49 -9.08 22.69
C ASP A 321 -11.97 -8.02 21.69
N LEU A 322 -12.90 -8.44 20.82
CA LEU A 322 -13.40 -7.62 19.72
C LEU A 322 -13.84 -6.22 20.16
N ASN A 323 -14.42 -6.08 21.37
CA ASN A 323 -14.87 -4.78 21.83
C ASN A 323 -13.68 -3.85 22.14
N LYS A 324 -12.64 -4.38 22.79
CA LYS A 324 -11.41 -3.60 23.06
C LYS A 324 -10.66 -3.29 21.78
N ASP A 325 -10.61 -4.25 20.88
CA ASP A 325 -9.95 -4.13 19.58
C ASP A 325 -10.63 -3.08 18.69
N ILE A 326 -11.96 -2.94 18.75
CA ILE A 326 -12.69 -1.85 18.08
C ILE A 326 -12.32 -0.48 18.67
N GLU A 327 -12.19 -0.37 19.99
CA GLU A 327 -11.76 0.88 20.63
C GLU A 327 -10.31 1.23 20.27
N GLU A 328 -9.43 0.24 20.15
CA GLU A 328 -8.05 0.43 19.67
C GLU A 328 -8.03 0.88 18.19
N ALA A 329 -8.79 0.22 17.32
CA ALA A 329 -8.86 0.56 15.89
C ALA A 329 -9.35 2.01 15.66
N ARG A 330 -10.20 2.56 16.55
CA ARG A 330 -10.63 3.97 16.47
C ARG A 330 -9.49 4.97 16.62
N LEU A 331 -8.41 4.61 17.31
CA LEU A 331 -7.27 5.50 17.50
C LEU A 331 -6.47 5.69 16.21
N TYR A 332 -6.46 4.69 15.34
CA TYR A 332 -5.63 4.65 14.14
C TYR A 332 -6.41 4.78 12.84
N ASN A 333 -7.73 4.55 12.85
CA ASN A 333 -8.54 4.67 11.64
C ASN A 333 -8.68 6.14 11.17
N VAL A 334 -8.16 6.42 9.98
CA VAL A 334 -8.07 7.78 9.42
C VAL A 334 -9.45 8.36 9.10
N GLU A 335 -10.38 7.55 8.60
CA GLU A 335 -11.72 8.02 8.23
C GLU A 335 -12.54 8.42 9.46
N TYR A 336 -12.50 7.60 10.50
CA TYR A 336 -13.10 7.88 11.80
C TYR A 336 -12.50 9.13 12.43
N GLY A 337 -11.17 9.21 12.53
CA GLY A 337 -10.47 10.37 13.09
C GLY A 337 -10.80 11.67 12.34
N SER A 338 -10.84 11.61 11.00
CA SER A 338 -11.21 12.75 10.15
C SER A 338 -12.66 13.21 10.35
N ALA A 339 -13.60 12.27 10.52
CA ALA A 339 -14.99 12.59 10.80
C ALA A 339 -15.16 13.24 12.18
N GLN A 340 -14.42 12.78 13.20
CA GLN A 340 -14.43 13.40 14.53
C GLN A 340 -13.83 14.80 14.52
N ALA A 341 -12.74 15.01 13.78
CA ALA A 341 -12.08 16.32 13.66
C ALA A 341 -12.85 17.35 12.82
N THR A 342 -13.90 16.94 12.10
CA THR A 342 -14.72 17.85 11.30
C THR A 342 -15.52 18.76 12.25
N ALA A 343 -15.34 20.08 12.13
CA ALA A 343 -16.10 21.05 12.90
C ALA A 343 -17.60 20.93 12.59
N ASN A 344 -18.45 20.90 13.62
CA ASN A 344 -19.89 20.96 13.46
C ASN A 344 -20.34 22.41 13.70
N PRO A 345 -20.69 23.18 12.66
CA PRO A 345 -21.15 24.56 12.81
C PRO A 345 -22.60 24.65 13.32
N ASP A 346 -23.37 23.55 13.27
CA ASP A 346 -24.76 23.51 13.73
C ASP A 346 -24.83 23.10 15.20
N ILE A 347 -25.30 24.04 16.05
CA ILE A 347 -25.55 23.82 17.48
C ILE A 347 -26.97 23.28 17.73
N THR A 348 -27.89 23.41 16.78
CA THR A 348 -29.31 23.08 16.94
C THR A 348 -29.82 22.18 15.82
N GLY A 349 -29.50 20.88 15.88
CA GLY A 349 -30.03 19.88 14.95
C GLY A 349 -29.12 18.67 14.79
N TYR A 350 -29.66 17.61 14.16
CA TYR A 350 -28.86 16.48 13.69
C TYR A 350 -28.30 16.82 12.31
N SER A 351 -26.99 17.03 12.22
CA SER A 351 -26.31 17.56 11.02
C SER A 351 -25.75 16.46 10.12
N GLU A 352 -25.32 16.81 8.91
CA GLU A 352 -24.54 15.92 8.03
C GLU A 352 -23.23 15.45 8.69
N VAL A 353 -22.64 16.29 9.55
CA VAL A 353 -21.43 15.93 10.32
C VAL A 353 -21.77 14.84 11.33
N ASP A 354 -22.92 14.90 11.99
CA ASP A 354 -23.37 13.87 12.92
C ASP A 354 -23.70 12.55 12.21
N ILE A 355 -24.34 12.62 11.03
CA ILE A 355 -24.53 11.46 10.14
C ILE A 355 -23.19 10.82 9.80
N LYS A 356 -22.21 11.62 9.38
CA LYS A 356 -20.88 11.13 8.98
C LYS A 356 -20.11 10.52 10.14
N ARG A 357 -20.15 11.13 11.32
CA ARG A 357 -19.53 10.57 12.54
C ARG A 357 -20.14 9.23 12.94
N ASN A 358 -21.47 9.13 12.89
CA ASN A 358 -22.17 7.88 13.20
C ASN A 358 -21.91 6.81 12.13
N SER A 359 -21.94 7.16 10.85
CA SER A 359 -21.68 6.23 9.75
C SER A 359 -20.27 5.68 9.77
N THR A 360 -19.25 6.53 9.98
CA THR A 360 -17.84 6.07 10.06
C THR A 360 -17.60 5.19 11.29
N LYS A 361 -18.21 5.50 12.43
CA LYS A 361 -18.19 4.64 13.62
C LYS A 361 -18.80 3.27 13.34
N GLU A 362 -19.98 3.24 12.73
CA GLU A 362 -20.69 1.99 12.46
C GLU A 362 -19.97 1.17 11.38
N ASN A 363 -19.46 1.81 10.33
CA ASN A 363 -18.65 1.16 9.31
C ASN A 363 -17.40 0.50 9.93
N LEU A 364 -16.69 1.20 10.82
CA LEU A 364 -15.54 0.63 11.51
C LEU A 364 -15.92 -0.59 12.38
N ASN A 365 -17.02 -0.48 13.15
CA ASN A 365 -17.53 -1.60 13.96
C ASN A 365 -17.85 -2.81 13.07
N ILE A 366 -18.56 -2.59 11.95
CA ILE A 366 -18.94 -3.64 10.99
C ILE A 366 -17.70 -4.28 10.36
N THR A 367 -16.75 -3.47 9.89
CA THR A 367 -15.51 -3.93 9.27
C THR A 367 -14.71 -4.79 10.25
N MET A 368 -14.49 -4.33 11.48
CA MET A 368 -13.76 -5.07 12.50
C MET A 368 -14.46 -6.38 12.88
N ALA A 369 -15.78 -6.35 13.08
CA ALA A 369 -16.56 -7.55 13.37
C ALA A 369 -16.52 -8.54 12.20
N SER A 370 -16.57 -8.05 10.95
CA SER A 370 -16.46 -8.89 9.75
C SER A 370 -15.09 -9.54 9.67
N LEU A 371 -13.99 -8.78 9.82
CA LEU A 371 -12.63 -9.31 9.77
C LEU A 371 -12.37 -10.34 10.86
N TYR A 372 -12.84 -10.08 12.08
CA TYR A 372 -12.75 -11.02 13.19
C TYR A 372 -13.46 -12.35 12.88
N ASN A 373 -14.71 -12.28 12.40
CA ASN A 373 -15.48 -13.46 12.02
C ASN A 373 -14.86 -14.20 10.83
N THR A 374 -14.32 -13.48 9.84
CA THR A 374 -13.59 -14.07 8.71
C THR A 374 -12.35 -14.82 9.20
N ALA A 375 -11.60 -14.28 10.15
CA ALA A 375 -10.42 -14.95 10.71
C ALA A 375 -10.80 -16.22 11.48
N ILE A 376 -11.87 -16.20 12.29
CA ILE A 376 -12.41 -17.39 12.95
C ILE A 376 -12.82 -18.45 11.91
N GLN A 377 -13.59 -18.06 10.89
CA GLN A 377 -14.06 -19.00 9.86
C GLN A 377 -12.90 -19.62 9.08
N ALA A 378 -11.90 -18.82 8.73
CA ALA A 378 -10.70 -19.31 8.05
C ALA A 378 -9.91 -20.27 8.93
N GLY A 379 -9.80 -20.01 10.24
CA GLY A 379 -9.24 -20.92 11.23
C GLY A 379 -9.95 -22.28 11.26
N THR A 380 -11.28 -22.27 11.39
CA THR A 380 -12.09 -23.51 11.37
C THR A 380 -11.94 -24.29 10.05
N GLN A 381 -11.87 -23.59 8.91
CA GLN A 381 -11.64 -24.22 7.61
C GLN A 381 -10.26 -24.85 7.50
N TYR A 382 -9.23 -24.20 8.05
CA TYR A 382 -7.88 -24.75 8.15
C TYR A 382 -7.85 -26.01 9.00
N GLU A 383 -8.44 -26.00 10.20
CA GLU A 383 -8.51 -27.17 11.08
C GLU A 383 -9.23 -28.35 10.39
N ALA A 384 -10.35 -28.08 9.72
CA ALA A 384 -11.08 -29.09 8.96
C ALA A 384 -10.25 -29.66 7.79
N ALA A 385 -9.54 -28.80 7.06
CA ALA A 385 -8.67 -29.22 5.96
C ALA A 385 -7.48 -30.06 6.46
N GLN A 386 -6.88 -29.68 7.58
CA GLN A 386 -5.79 -30.43 8.21
C GLN A 386 -6.26 -31.82 8.68
N ALA A 387 -7.43 -31.91 9.31
CA ALA A 387 -8.03 -33.18 9.68
C ALA A 387 -8.30 -34.07 8.44
N GLY A 388 -8.83 -33.48 7.36
CA GLY A 388 -9.05 -34.17 6.09
C GLY A 388 -7.75 -34.70 5.47
N PHE A 389 -6.68 -33.91 5.50
CA PHE A 389 -5.35 -34.32 5.06
C PHE A 389 -4.81 -35.49 5.88
N MET A 390 -4.93 -35.46 7.21
CA MET A 390 -4.51 -36.57 8.07
C MET A 390 -5.26 -37.87 7.77
N VAL A 391 -6.56 -37.78 7.47
CA VAL A 391 -7.36 -38.94 7.04
C VAL A 391 -6.86 -39.49 5.71
N ALA A 392 -6.65 -38.63 4.71
CA ALA A 392 -6.14 -39.04 3.40
C ALA A 392 -4.72 -39.65 3.49
N ALA A 393 -3.86 -39.11 4.35
CA ALA A 393 -2.53 -39.66 4.62
C ALA A 393 -2.60 -41.10 5.18
N ARG A 394 -3.51 -41.34 6.13
CA ARG A 394 -3.76 -42.69 6.67
C ARG A 394 -4.32 -43.63 5.61
N GLN A 395 -5.23 -43.15 4.75
CA GLN A 395 -5.80 -43.93 3.65
C GLN A 395 -4.73 -44.31 2.61
N LYS A 396 -3.86 -43.36 2.21
CA LYS A 396 -2.70 -43.62 1.34
C LYS A 396 -1.79 -44.68 1.95
N ALA A 397 -1.38 -44.52 3.21
CA ALA A 397 -0.51 -45.48 3.88
C ALA A 397 -1.15 -46.88 4.00
N SER A 398 -2.47 -46.94 4.21
CA SER A 398 -3.20 -48.20 4.21
C SER A 398 -3.23 -48.84 2.81
N ALA A 399 -3.48 -48.04 1.77
CA ALA A 399 -3.48 -48.50 0.39
C ALA A 399 -2.10 -49.01 -0.04
N GLU A 400 -1.01 -48.36 0.38
CA GLU A 400 0.36 -48.83 0.12
C GLU A 400 0.61 -50.23 0.67
N ARG A 401 0.21 -50.47 1.93
CA ARG A 401 0.35 -51.80 2.56
C ARG A 401 -0.53 -52.85 1.87
N SER A 402 -1.77 -52.50 1.54
CA SER A 402 -2.67 -53.42 0.85
C SER A 402 -2.20 -53.74 -0.56
N LEU A 403 -1.60 -52.79 -1.28
CA LEU A 403 -1.03 -53.01 -2.61
C LEU A 403 0.18 -53.96 -2.52
N ALA A 404 1.08 -53.71 -1.56
CA ALA A 404 2.24 -54.57 -1.32
C ALA A 404 1.85 -56.02 -0.95
N ALA A 405 0.71 -56.19 -0.27
CA ALA A 405 0.12 -57.49 0.05
C ALA A 405 -0.70 -58.11 -1.10
N GLY A 406 -0.86 -57.43 -2.23
CA GLY A 406 -1.68 -57.89 -3.37
C GLY A 406 -3.20 -57.86 -3.13
N LEU A 407 -3.67 -57.13 -2.11
CA LEU A 407 -5.08 -57.08 -1.69
C LEU A 407 -5.90 -56.00 -2.41
N ILE A 408 -5.26 -55.02 -3.04
CA ILE A 408 -5.93 -53.98 -3.84
C ILE A 408 -5.26 -53.83 -5.20
N SER A 409 -5.99 -53.26 -6.16
CA SER A 409 -5.43 -52.96 -7.48
C SER A 409 -4.56 -51.69 -7.45
N TYR A 410 -3.68 -51.55 -8.45
CA TYR A 410 -2.95 -50.29 -8.68
C TYR A 410 -3.90 -49.10 -8.85
N LYS A 411 -5.08 -49.30 -9.46
CA LYS A 411 -6.10 -48.25 -9.62
C LYS A 411 -6.59 -47.74 -8.25
N ASP A 412 -6.86 -48.64 -7.32
CA ASP A 412 -7.33 -48.28 -5.97
C ASP A 412 -6.23 -47.53 -5.19
N TYR A 413 -4.97 -47.95 -5.33
CA TYR A 413 -3.83 -47.26 -4.75
C TYR A 413 -3.68 -45.83 -5.30
N TYR A 414 -3.68 -45.66 -6.62
CA TYR A 414 -3.56 -44.33 -7.24
C TYR A 414 -4.75 -43.42 -6.92
N GLY A 415 -5.94 -43.99 -6.66
CA GLY A 415 -7.07 -43.24 -6.11
C GLY A 415 -6.76 -42.64 -4.74
N ALA A 416 -6.18 -43.43 -3.82
CA ALA A 416 -5.76 -42.95 -2.51
C ALA A 416 -4.62 -41.93 -2.58
N VAL A 417 -3.65 -42.10 -3.49
CA VAL A 417 -2.55 -41.13 -3.72
C VAL A 417 -3.10 -39.80 -4.23
N THR A 418 -4.04 -39.83 -5.19
CA THR A 418 -4.67 -38.62 -5.73
C THR A 418 -5.40 -37.84 -4.63
N GLN A 419 -6.16 -38.53 -3.78
CA GLN A 419 -6.86 -37.92 -2.66
C GLN A 419 -5.89 -37.29 -1.66
N TYR A 420 -4.78 -37.97 -1.36
CA TYR A 420 -3.72 -37.43 -0.50
C TYR A 420 -3.13 -36.13 -1.07
N ILE A 421 -2.68 -36.14 -2.34
CA ILE A 421 -2.08 -34.97 -2.99
C ILE A 421 -3.04 -33.77 -2.97
N ALA A 422 -4.33 -33.98 -3.28
CA ALA A 422 -5.34 -32.91 -3.28
C ALA A 422 -5.63 -32.37 -1.87
N SER A 423 -5.71 -33.25 -0.87
CA SER A 423 -5.97 -32.85 0.52
C SER A 423 -4.80 -32.09 1.15
N GLU A 424 -3.56 -32.44 0.79
CA GLU A 424 -2.35 -31.73 1.22
C GLU A 424 -2.33 -30.30 0.71
N ALA A 425 -2.58 -30.11 -0.60
CA ALA A 425 -2.65 -28.79 -1.20
C ALA A 425 -3.76 -27.95 -0.56
N THR A 426 -4.92 -28.56 -0.30
CA THR A 426 -6.05 -27.90 0.36
C THR A 426 -5.70 -27.46 1.78
N ALA A 427 -5.03 -28.31 2.57
CA ALA A 427 -4.59 -27.96 3.92
C ALA A 427 -3.60 -26.78 3.92
N ASN A 428 -2.62 -26.79 3.00
CA ASN A 428 -1.63 -25.72 2.90
C ASN A 428 -2.26 -24.40 2.43
N ILE A 429 -3.16 -24.44 1.44
CA ILE A 429 -3.87 -23.23 0.95
C ILE A 429 -4.80 -22.67 2.04
N SER A 430 -5.51 -23.53 2.79
CA SER A 430 -6.31 -23.08 3.92
C SER A 430 -5.46 -22.45 5.02
N ALA A 431 -4.22 -22.92 5.23
CA ALA A 431 -3.28 -22.29 6.16
C ALA A 431 -2.90 -20.86 5.71
N ILE A 432 -2.64 -20.68 4.41
CA ILE A 432 -2.36 -19.37 3.81
C ILE A 432 -3.57 -18.43 4.01
N ASN A 433 -4.78 -18.91 3.75
CA ASN A 433 -6.00 -18.13 3.91
C ASN A 433 -6.25 -17.74 5.38
N ALA A 434 -6.02 -18.67 6.31
CA ALA A 434 -6.15 -18.42 7.73
C ALA A 434 -5.13 -17.38 8.22
N SER A 435 -3.86 -17.52 7.83
CA SER A 435 -2.82 -16.53 8.12
C SER A 435 -3.17 -15.15 7.56
N SER A 436 -3.60 -15.07 6.31
CA SER A 436 -4.02 -13.82 5.70
C SER A 436 -5.18 -13.14 6.43
N ALA A 437 -6.18 -13.92 6.87
CA ALA A 437 -7.32 -13.36 7.58
C ALA A 437 -6.90 -12.74 8.92
N VAL A 438 -5.96 -13.39 9.63
CA VAL A 438 -5.36 -12.84 10.85
C VAL A 438 -4.57 -11.57 10.56
N LEU A 439 -3.75 -11.56 9.50
CA LEU A 439 -2.94 -10.40 9.14
C LEU A 439 -3.81 -9.22 8.68
N ASN A 440 -4.89 -9.45 7.95
CA ASN A 440 -5.86 -8.41 7.58
C ASN A 440 -6.52 -7.80 8.82
N TYR A 441 -6.87 -8.62 9.81
CA TYR A 441 -7.39 -8.13 11.09
C TYR A 441 -6.36 -7.31 11.86
N GLN A 442 -5.10 -7.75 11.90
CA GLN A 442 -3.98 -6.99 12.48
C GLN A 442 -3.75 -5.65 11.78
N ALA A 443 -3.84 -5.63 10.45
CA ALA A 443 -3.71 -4.43 9.65
C ALA A 443 -4.83 -3.41 9.97
N ALA A 444 -6.06 -3.89 10.16
CA ALA A 444 -7.19 -3.04 10.55
C ALA A 444 -7.00 -2.38 11.91
N LEU A 445 -6.44 -3.10 12.89
CA LEU A 445 -6.08 -2.53 14.20
C LEU A 445 -5.09 -1.37 14.10
N ARG A 446 -4.20 -1.43 13.11
CA ARG A 446 -3.18 -0.40 12.84
C ARG A 446 -3.68 0.72 11.91
N GLY A 447 -4.95 0.71 11.53
CA GLY A 447 -5.55 1.75 10.68
C GLY A 447 -5.31 1.58 9.18
N PHE A 448 -4.89 0.39 8.72
CA PHE A 448 -4.64 0.11 7.30
C PHE A 448 -5.86 -0.46 6.55
N VAL A 449 -7.07 -0.29 7.10
CA VAL A 449 -8.35 -0.76 6.53
C VAL A 449 -9.42 0.32 6.60
#